data_AF-A0A853MBJ7-F1
#
_entry.id   AF-A0A853MBJ7-F1
#
_cell.length_a   1.000
_cell.length_b   1.000
_cell.length_c   1.000
_cell.angle_alpha   90.00
_cell.angle_beta   90.00
_cell.angle_gamma   90.00
#
_symmetry.space_group_name_H-M   'P 1'
#
loop_
_entity.id
_entity.type
_entity.pdbx_description
1 polymer ?
#
loop_
_entity_poly.entity_id
_entity_poly.type
_entity_poly.pdbx_seq_one_letter_code
_entity_poly.pdbx_strand_id
1 'polypeptide(L)'
;MATTADEVWKLLGELIESQKETERKFQETDRKFRETERFLREQSQETDRKFQETERLLREQSQETERLLREQSQETERFLREQSQETERFLREQSQETDRLLREESKRVNNQIGQLGNRLGEFVESQVRPAAVKLFQERGIAVKEIASNTSIQTGKEGLEIDLLVINSSDIILIEAKSKVSEDDVNEHLERLSKFKRFFPRYESYRVLGAVAGMVIPLDVSRYAYRKGLFVIGQSGDNLVILNDDKFRPRGW
;
A
#
# COMPACT_ATOMS: atom_id res chain seq x y z
N MET A 1 18.93 32.87 132.37
CA MET A 1 19.12 34.17 131.70
C MET A 1 17.76 34.58 131.17
N ALA A 2 17.13 35.55 131.82
CA ALA A 2 15.74 35.90 131.58
C ALA A 2 15.67 36.88 130.41
N THR A 3 15.04 36.47 129.30
CA THR A 3 14.65 37.39 128.23
C THR A 3 13.81 38.50 128.85
N THR A 4 14.24 39.75 128.69
CA THR A 4 13.54 40.92 129.23
C THR A 4 12.28 41.18 128.41
N ALA A 5 11.27 41.83 129.00
CA ALA A 5 10.01 42.13 128.32
C ALA A 5 10.22 42.90 126.99
N ASP A 6 11.27 43.73 126.91
CA ASP A 6 11.66 44.45 125.69
C ASP A 6 12.19 43.52 124.58
N GLU A 7 12.91 42.45 124.91
CA GLU A 7 13.37 41.45 123.93
C GLU A 7 12.21 40.64 123.36
N VAL A 8 11.19 40.33 124.17
CA VAL A 8 9.98 39.64 123.72
C VAL A 8 9.16 40.49 122.77
N TRP A 9 8.99 41.79 123.06
CA TRP A 9 8.29 42.73 122.17
C TRP A 9 9.04 42.97 120.87
N LYS A 10 10.37 43.01 120.91
CA LYS A 10 11.22 43.11 119.71
C LYS A 10 11.08 41.87 118.82
N LEU A 11 11.14 40.66 119.38
CA LEU A 11 10.94 39.41 118.65
C LEU A 11 9.51 39.29 118.07
N LEU A 12 8.49 39.76 118.80
CA LEU A 12 7.11 39.84 118.29
C LEU A 12 6.99 40.83 117.12
N GLY A 13 7.65 41.99 117.21
CA GLY A 13 7.73 42.95 116.11
C GLY A 13 8.43 42.39 114.88
N GLU A 14 9.56 41.69 115.07
CA GLU A 14 10.30 41.01 114.01
C GLU A 14 9.50 39.86 113.39
N LEU A 15 8.73 39.10 114.18
CA LEU A 15 7.84 38.05 113.70
C LEU A 15 6.66 38.61 112.89
N ILE A 16 6.08 39.73 113.32
CA ILE A 16 5.01 40.42 112.59
C ILE A 16 5.54 40.95 111.25
N GLU A 17 6.73 41.56 111.24
CA GLU A 17 7.35 42.02 109.98
C GLU A 17 7.75 40.84 109.07
N SER A 18 8.29 39.75 109.62
CA SER A 18 8.56 38.51 108.88
C SER A 18 7.28 37.91 108.27
N GLN A 19 6.17 37.90 109.00
CA GLN A 19 4.88 37.45 108.45
C GLN A 19 4.36 38.37 107.36
N LYS A 20 4.45 39.70 107.52
CA LYS A 20 4.09 40.65 106.46
C LYS A 20 4.95 40.49 105.21
N GLU A 21 6.24 40.21 105.37
CA GLU A 21 7.17 39.99 104.26
C GLU A 21 6.87 38.66 103.55
N THR A 22 6.52 37.61 104.29
CA THR A 22 6.11 36.31 103.75
C THR A 22 4.79 36.41 102.99
N GLU A 23 3.81 37.13 103.54
CA GLU A 23 2.53 37.42 102.88
C GLU A 23 2.74 38.22 101.58
N ARG A 24 3.63 39.23 101.59
CA ARG A 24 4.01 39.95 100.36
C ARG A 24 4.66 39.04 99.32
N LYS A 25 5.61 38.20 99.71
CA LYS A 25 6.27 37.25 98.79
C LYS A 25 5.30 36.20 98.26
N PHE A 26 4.34 35.77 99.07
CA PHE A 26 3.28 34.86 98.64
C PHE A 26 2.36 35.51 97.61
N GLN A 27 1.88 36.73 97.87
CA GLN A 27 1.08 37.51 96.92
C GLN A 27 1.83 37.80 95.61
N GLU A 28 3.12 38.10 95.69
CA GLU A 28 3.97 38.32 94.51
C GLU A 28 4.17 37.03 93.70
N THR A 29 4.34 35.89 94.38
CA THR A 29 4.47 34.57 93.75
C THR A 29 3.18 34.14 93.08
N ASP A 30 2.04 34.30 93.76
CA ASP A 30 0.73 33.99 93.22
C ASP A 30 0.40 34.88 92.01
N ARG A 31 0.80 36.16 92.05
CA ARG A 31 0.72 37.05 90.90
C ARG A 31 1.58 36.56 89.72
N LYS A 32 2.85 36.20 89.96
CA LYS A 32 3.75 35.65 88.93
C LYS A 32 3.24 34.33 88.36
N PHE A 33 2.63 33.48 89.19
CA PHE A 33 2.04 32.22 88.75
C PHE A 33 0.85 32.47 87.82
N ARG A 34 -0.08 33.36 88.20
CA ARG A 34 -1.21 33.75 87.33
C ARG A 34 -0.75 34.40 86.02
N GLU A 35 0.31 35.20 86.06
CA GLU A 35 0.92 35.78 84.85
C GLU A 35 1.53 34.69 83.95
N THR A 36 2.21 33.70 84.54
CA THR A 36 2.80 32.56 83.82
C THR A 36 1.73 31.65 83.21
N GLU A 37 0.67 31.31 83.95
CA GLU A 37 -0.47 30.54 83.42
C GLU A 37 -1.17 31.27 82.28
N ARG A 38 -1.34 32.59 82.40
CA ARG A 38 -1.93 33.41 81.33
C ARG A 38 -1.05 33.38 80.08
N PHE A 39 0.26 33.59 80.24
CA PHE A 39 1.22 33.51 79.14
C PHE A 39 1.24 32.13 78.47
N LEU A 40 1.26 31.05 79.24
CA LEU A 40 1.22 29.68 78.72
C LEU A 40 -0.07 29.40 77.95
N ARG A 41 -1.23 29.87 78.45
CA ARG A 41 -2.51 29.77 77.73
C ARG A 41 -2.47 30.52 76.40
N GLU A 42 -1.95 31.74 76.39
CA GLU A 42 -1.84 32.56 75.19
C GLU A 42 -0.91 31.90 74.16
N GLN A 43 0.25 31.39 74.59
CA GLN A 43 1.18 30.65 73.72
C GLN A 43 0.58 29.36 73.17
N SER A 44 -0.15 28.59 73.99
CA SER A 44 -0.85 27.38 73.53
C SER A 44 -1.90 27.73 72.47
N GLN A 45 -2.70 28.77 72.69
CA GLN A 45 -3.70 29.21 71.72
C GLN A 45 -3.07 29.74 70.43
N GLU A 46 -1.96 30.46 70.53
CA GLU A 46 -1.22 30.94 69.36
C GLU A 46 -0.62 29.78 68.56
N THR A 47 -0.08 28.76 69.24
CA THR A 47 0.47 27.56 68.61
C THR A 47 -0.62 26.76 67.91
N ASP A 48 -1.78 26.56 68.55
CA ASP A 48 -2.92 25.88 67.94
C ASP A 48 -3.42 26.63 66.69
N ARG A 49 -3.48 27.96 66.74
CA ARG A 49 -3.84 28.78 65.57
C ARG A 49 -2.85 28.61 64.43
N LYS A 50 -1.54 28.69 64.71
CA LYS A 50 -0.49 28.48 63.69
C LYS A 50 -0.54 27.08 63.11
N PHE A 51 -0.81 26.07 63.93
CA PHE A 51 -0.94 24.69 63.48
C PHE A 51 -2.14 24.53 62.53
N GLN A 52 -3.31 25.05 62.90
CA GLN A 52 -4.51 25.02 62.05
C GLN A 52 -4.29 25.78 60.73
N GLU A 53 -3.61 26.92 60.77
CA GLU A 53 -3.27 27.70 59.57
C GLU A 53 -2.31 26.91 58.66
N THR A 54 -1.31 26.25 59.25
CA THR A 54 -0.37 25.40 58.52
C THR A 54 -1.06 24.21 57.88
N GLU A 55 -1.91 23.48 58.61
CA GLU A 55 -2.70 22.37 58.03
C GLU A 55 -3.60 22.84 56.89
N ARG A 56 -4.22 24.02 57.03
CA ARG A 56 -5.05 24.59 55.98
C ARG A 56 -4.26 24.89 54.73
N LEU A 57 -3.12 25.57 54.85
CA LEU A 57 -2.21 25.86 53.73
C LEU A 57 -1.73 24.58 53.04
N LEU A 58 -1.37 23.56 53.83
CA LEU A 58 -0.92 22.26 53.31
C LEU A 58 -2.02 21.54 52.52
N ARG A 59 -3.26 21.59 53.01
CA ARG A 59 -4.43 21.04 52.28
C ARG A 59 -4.70 21.81 50.99
N GLU A 60 -4.65 23.14 51.03
CA GLU A 60 -4.87 23.99 49.86
C GLU A 60 -3.79 23.71 48.79
N GLN A 61 -2.50 23.65 49.17
CA GLN A 61 -1.41 23.29 48.25
C GLN A 61 -1.55 21.88 47.68
N SER A 62 -1.93 20.89 48.50
CA SER A 62 -2.12 19.52 48.03
C SER A 62 -3.23 19.44 46.98
N GLN A 63 -4.35 20.14 47.20
CA GLN A 63 -5.47 20.19 46.26
C GLN A 63 -5.09 20.91 44.96
N GLU A 64 -4.32 21.99 45.06
CA GLU A 64 -3.83 22.72 43.89
C GLU A 64 -2.86 21.87 43.06
N THR A 65 -1.96 21.14 43.73
CA THR A 65 -1.02 20.21 43.08
C THR A 65 -1.77 19.08 42.36
N GLU A 66 -2.78 18.49 42.99
CA GLU A 66 -3.63 17.48 42.36
C GLU A 66 -4.40 18.03 41.15
N ARG A 67 -4.89 19.28 41.21
CA ARG A 67 -5.56 19.91 40.07
C ARG A 67 -4.61 20.11 38.90
N LEU A 68 -3.44 20.69 39.14
CA LEU A 68 -2.41 20.90 38.13
C LEU A 68 -1.99 19.58 37.47
N LEU A 69 -1.74 18.54 38.26
CA LEU A 69 -1.41 17.21 37.73
C LEU A 69 -2.51 16.63 36.84
N ARG A 70 -3.79 16.78 37.24
CA ARG A 70 -4.93 16.32 36.43
C ARG A 70 -5.05 17.10 35.13
N GLU A 71 -4.91 18.41 35.17
CA GLU A 71 -4.98 19.26 33.98
C GLU A 71 -3.86 18.91 33.00
N GLN A 72 -2.62 18.79 33.48
CA GLN A 72 -1.47 18.42 32.67
C GLN A 72 -1.60 17.02 32.06
N SER A 73 -2.14 16.05 32.82
CA SER A 73 -2.42 14.71 32.31
C SER A 73 -3.46 14.73 31.19
N GLN A 74 -4.55 15.50 31.35
CA GLN A 74 -5.59 15.63 30.33
C GLN A 74 -5.10 16.35 29.07
N GLU A 75 -4.22 17.33 29.21
CA GLU A 75 -3.60 18.02 28.09
C GLU A 75 -2.66 17.09 27.33
N THR A 76 -1.85 16.31 28.06
CA THR A 76 -0.96 15.29 27.47
C THR A 76 -1.75 14.24 26.70
N GLU A 77 -2.84 13.72 27.27
CA GLU A 77 -3.71 12.76 26.58
C GLU A 77 -4.36 13.36 25.32
N ARG A 78 -4.80 14.62 25.37
CA ARG A 78 -5.35 15.31 24.20
C ARG A 78 -4.32 15.45 23.09
N PHE A 79 -3.12 15.94 23.43
CA PHE A 79 -2.02 16.09 22.49
C PHE A 79 -1.65 14.75 21.83
N LEU A 80 -1.50 13.68 22.62
CA LEU A 80 -1.18 12.36 22.09
C LEU A 80 -2.28 11.81 21.15
N ARG A 81 -3.55 12.03 21.48
CA ARG A 81 -4.67 11.62 20.61
C ARG A 81 -4.66 12.38 19.29
N GLU A 82 -4.43 13.69 19.31
CA GLU A 82 -4.35 14.51 18.11
C GLU A 82 -3.19 14.06 17.20
N GLN A 83 -2.00 13.87 17.77
CA GLN A 83 -0.84 13.38 17.04
C GLN A 83 -1.05 11.98 16.45
N SER A 84 -1.70 11.07 17.18
CA SER A 84 -2.05 9.75 16.68
C SER A 84 -3.02 9.84 15.50
N GLN A 85 -4.05 10.68 15.58
CA GLN A 85 -5.01 10.86 14.50
C GLN A 85 -4.38 11.50 13.26
N GLU A 86 -3.49 12.47 13.45
CA GLU A 86 -2.75 13.10 12.35
C GLU A 86 -1.85 12.08 11.64
N THR A 87 -1.13 11.27 12.42
CA THR A 87 -0.29 10.18 11.90
C THR A 87 -1.12 9.16 11.11
N GLU A 88 -2.28 8.74 11.63
CA GLU A 88 -3.17 7.83 10.93
C GLU A 88 -3.71 8.42 9.62
N ARG A 89 -4.06 9.71 9.60
CA ARG A 89 -4.52 10.38 8.38
C ARG A 89 -3.40 10.45 7.33
N PHE A 90 -2.21 10.88 7.75
CA PHE A 90 -1.05 10.95 6.87
C PHE A 90 -0.71 9.58 6.26
N LEU A 91 -0.68 8.52 7.07
CA LEU A 91 -0.42 7.16 6.59
C LEU A 91 -1.50 6.67 5.61
N ARG A 92 -2.77 6.99 5.86
CA ARG A 92 -3.87 6.63 4.94
C ARG A 92 -3.74 7.37 3.61
N GLU A 93 -3.42 8.66 3.62
CA GLU A 93 -3.24 9.46 2.42
C GLU A 93 -2.06 8.95 1.59
N GLN A 94 -0.91 8.71 2.24
CA GLN A 94 0.28 8.15 1.58
C GLN A 94 0.02 6.75 1.00
N SER A 95 -0.72 5.90 1.71
CA SER A 95 -1.12 4.58 1.19
C SER A 95 -2.00 4.72 -0.05
N GLN A 96 -2.99 5.61 -0.03
CA GLN A 96 -3.89 5.83 -1.17
C GLN A 96 -3.14 6.41 -2.38
N GLU A 97 -2.20 7.33 -2.15
CA GLU A 97 -1.37 7.90 -3.21
C GLU A 97 -0.46 6.83 -3.82
N THR A 98 0.18 6.00 -2.98
CA THR A 98 1.01 4.87 -3.43
C THR A 98 0.18 3.89 -4.27
N ASP A 99 -1.02 3.53 -3.83
CA ASP A 99 -1.92 2.64 -4.58
C ASP A 99 -2.33 3.24 -5.93
N ARG A 100 -2.54 4.56 -6.01
CA ARG A 100 -2.86 5.25 -7.26
C ARG A 100 -1.68 5.19 -8.23
N LEU A 101 -0.48 5.55 -7.76
CA LEU A 101 0.75 5.52 -8.56
C LEU A 101 1.04 4.11 -9.09
N LEU A 102 0.93 3.09 -8.23
CA LEU A 102 1.12 1.69 -8.63
C LEU A 102 0.13 1.26 -9.72
N ARG A 103 -1.14 1.68 -9.62
CA ARG A 103 -2.16 1.38 -10.65
C ARG A 103 -1.88 2.09 -11.96
N GLU A 104 -1.44 3.34 -11.92
CA GLU A 104 -1.10 4.12 -13.12
C GLU A 104 0.13 3.53 -13.83
N GLU A 105 1.19 3.23 -13.08
CA GLU A 105 2.38 2.57 -13.60
C GLU A 105 2.06 1.19 -14.19
N SER A 106 1.24 0.38 -13.50
CA SER A 106 0.81 -0.93 -14.01
C SER A 106 0.05 -0.80 -15.34
N LYS A 107 -0.84 0.20 -15.49
CA LYS A 107 -1.53 0.47 -16.75
C LYS A 107 -0.56 0.88 -17.85
N ARG A 108 0.41 1.74 -17.52
CA ARG A 108 1.43 2.20 -18.47
C ARG A 108 2.27 1.03 -18.98
N VAL A 109 2.75 0.18 -18.08
CA VAL A 109 3.52 -1.03 -18.41
C VAL A 109 2.69 -1.98 -19.27
N ASN A 110 1.44 -2.25 -18.91
CA ASN A 110 0.56 -3.11 -19.71
C ASN A 110 0.35 -2.58 -21.13
N ASN A 111 0.15 -1.27 -21.28
CA ASN A 111 0.04 -0.64 -22.59
C ASN A 111 1.33 -0.76 -23.41
N GLN A 112 2.49 -0.56 -22.79
CA GLN A 112 3.79 -0.72 -23.44
C GLN A 112 4.03 -2.16 -23.88
N ILE A 113 3.71 -3.15 -23.03
CA ILE A 113 3.80 -4.58 -23.36
C ILE A 113 2.88 -4.91 -24.54
N GLY A 114 1.64 -4.40 -24.54
CA GLY A 114 0.72 -4.59 -25.67
C GLY A 114 1.27 -4.01 -26.98
N GLN A 115 1.84 -2.80 -26.94
CA GLN A 115 2.48 -2.19 -28.10
C GLN A 115 3.69 -2.98 -28.60
N LEU A 116 4.50 -3.54 -27.69
CA LEU A 116 5.60 -4.43 -28.06
C LEU A 116 5.10 -5.72 -28.71
N GLY A 117 4.02 -6.30 -28.18
CA GLY A 117 3.36 -7.48 -28.77
C GLY A 117 2.92 -7.23 -30.22
N ASN A 118 2.26 -6.09 -30.48
CA ASN A 118 1.84 -5.71 -31.83
C ASN A 118 3.04 -5.54 -32.79
N ARG A 119 4.10 -4.84 -32.34
CA ARG A 119 5.32 -4.67 -33.14
C ARG A 119 6.03 -5.99 -33.45
N LEU A 120 5.98 -6.96 -32.55
CA LEU A 120 6.49 -8.30 -32.81
C LEU A 120 5.66 -9.03 -33.87
N GLY A 121 4.34 -8.87 -33.87
CA GLY A 121 3.46 -9.35 -34.95
C GLY A 121 3.85 -8.77 -36.30
N GLU A 122 3.91 -7.43 -36.40
CA GLU A 122 4.31 -6.70 -37.62
C GLU A 122 5.70 -7.13 -38.11
N PHE A 123 6.64 -7.36 -37.19
CA PHE A 123 7.97 -7.85 -37.53
C PHE A 123 7.93 -9.25 -38.14
N VAL A 124 7.14 -10.17 -37.57
CA VAL A 124 6.97 -11.53 -38.11
C VAL A 124 6.38 -11.48 -39.51
N GLU A 125 5.30 -10.73 -39.70
CA GLU A 125 4.67 -10.53 -41.02
C GLU A 125 5.68 -10.00 -42.05
N SER A 126 6.50 -9.02 -41.64
CA SER A 126 7.54 -8.42 -42.48
C SER A 126 8.64 -9.40 -42.88
N GLN A 127 8.94 -10.40 -42.04
CA GLN A 127 9.87 -11.49 -42.36
C GLN A 127 9.23 -12.57 -43.24
N VAL A 128 7.98 -12.93 -42.95
CA VAL A 128 7.26 -13.98 -43.68
C VAL A 128 6.97 -13.56 -45.12
N ARG A 129 6.58 -12.31 -45.35
CA ARG A 129 6.24 -11.79 -46.69
C ARG A 129 7.31 -12.08 -47.76
N PRO A 130 8.58 -11.65 -47.62
CA PRO A 130 9.61 -11.93 -48.62
C PRO A 130 9.97 -13.43 -48.70
N ALA A 131 9.94 -14.14 -47.57
CA ALA A 131 10.25 -15.58 -47.53
C ALA A 131 9.20 -16.42 -48.26
N ALA A 132 7.92 -16.07 -48.15
CA ALA A 132 6.81 -16.81 -48.74
C ALA A 132 6.96 -16.98 -50.26
N VAL A 133 7.45 -15.95 -50.98
CA VAL A 133 7.74 -16.05 -52.42
C VAL A 133 8.66 -17.24 -52.70
N LYS A 134 9.84 -17.22 -52.07
CA LYS A 134 10.89 -18.21 -52.28
C LYS A 134 10.42 -19.60 -51.88
N LEU A 135 9.81 -19.72 -50.70
CA LEU A 135 9.38 -21.00 -50.15
C LEU A 135 8.32 -21.70 -51.00
N PHE A 136 7.34 -20.95 -51.51
CA PHE A 136 6.31 -21.55 -52.36
C PHE A 136 6.80 -21.83 -53.78
N GLN A 137 7.72 -21.02 -54.31
CA GLN A 137 8.39 -21.31 -55.58
C GLN A 137 9.21 -22.61 -55.51
N GLU A 138 9.95 -22.84 -54.41
CA GLU A 138 10.67 -24.09 -54.16
C GLU A 138 9.73 -25.32 -54.05
N ARG A 139 8.49 -25.11 -53.62
CA ARG A 139 7.42 -26.13 -53.62
C ARG A 139 6.71 -26.28 -54.98
N GLY A 140 7.20 -25.62 -56.02
CA GLY A 140 6.64 -25.70 -57.38
C GLY A 140 5.39 -24.85 -57.61
N ILE A 141 5.08 -23.92 -56.70
CA ILE A 141 3.96 -22.99 -56.83
C ILE A 141 4.50 -21.66 -57.39
N ALA A 142 4.17 -21.38 -58.65
CA ALA A 142 4.62 -20.17 -59.34
C ALA A 142 3.91 -18.92 -58.78
N VAL A 143 4.49 -18.29 -57.76
CA VAL A 143 3.94 -17.07 -57.16
C VAL A 143 3.92 -15.92 -58.18
N LYS A 144 2.73 -15.35 -58.43
CA LYS A 144 2.53 -14.20 -59.34
C LYS A 144 2.32 -12.90 -58.59
N GLU A 145 1.59 -12.97 -57.48
CA GLU A 145 1.20 -11.81 -56.70
C GLU A 145 1.24 -12.13 -55.22
N ILE A 146 1.60 -11.12 -54.42
CA ILE A 146 1.46 -11.13 -52.98
C ILE A 146 0.62 -9.93 -52.56
N ALA A 147 -0.39 -10.18 -51.74
CA ALA A 147 -1.16 -9.16 -51.05
C ALA A 147 -1.01 -9.33 -49.54
N SER A 148 -1.04 -8.23 -48.79
CA SER A 148 -0.91 -8.27 -47.33
C SER A 148 -1.97 -7.42 -46.67
N ASN A 149 -2.25 -7.73 -45.40
CA ASN A 149 -3.23 -7.05 -44.55
C ASN A 149 -4.57 -6.92 -45.29
N THR A 150 -4.98 -8.02 -45.92
CA THR A 150 -6.19 -8.05 -46.73
C THR A 150 -7.37 -8.20 -45.80
N SER A 151 -8.13 -7.12 -45.65
CA SER A 151 -9.32 -7.07 -44.81
C SER A 151 -10.55 -6.74 -45.64
N ILE A 152 -11.66 -7.42 -45.35
CA ILE A 152 -12.97 -7.13 -45.92
C ILE A 152 -14.04 -7.23 -44.85
N GLN A 153 -14.94 -6.26 -44.83
CA GLN A 153 -16.11 -6.22 -43.94
C GLN A 153 -17.39 -6.32 -44.78
N THR A 154 -18.27 -7.24 -44.44
CA THR A 154 -19.60 -7.38 -45.05
C THR A 154 -20.67 -7.42 -43.96
N GLY A 155 -21.36 -6.30 -43.77
CA GLY A 155 -22.31 -6.15 -42.67
C GLY A 155 -21.62 -6.28 -41.31
N LYS A 156 -22.06 -7.26 -40.50
CA LYS A 156 -21.51 -7.52 -39.16
C LYS A 156 -20.31 -8.47 -39.14
N GLU A 157 -20.00 -9.13 -40.26
CA GLU A 157 -18.90 -10.10 -40.32
C GLU A 157 -17.72 -9.51 -41.11
N GLY A 158 -16.51 -9.81 -40.66
CA GLY A 158 -15.27 -9.40 -41.31
C GLY A 158 -14.32 -10.56 -41.46
N LEU A 159 -13.39 -10.42 -42.39
CA LEU A 159 -12.29 -11.36 -42.60
C LEU A 159 -11.01 -10.56 -42.81
N GLU A 160 -10.01 -10.84 -41.98
CA GLU A 160 -8.66 -10.27 -42.09
C GLU A 160 -7.65 -11.40 -42.30
N ILE A 161 -6.72 -11.17 -43.22
CA ILE A 161 -5.70 -12.12 -43.62
C ILE A 161 -4.38 -11.37 -43.74
N ASP A 162 -3.38 -11.81 -42.97
CA ASP A 162 -2.06 -11.15 -42.91
C ASP A 162 -1.37 -11.17 -44.27
N LEU A 163 -1.39 -12.32 -44.95
CA LEU A 163 -0.69 -12.50 -46.21
C LEU A 163 -1.41 -13.48 -47.16
N LEU A 164 -1.50 -13.07 -48.43
CA LEU A 164 -2.01 -13.87 -49.54
C LEU A 164 -0.90 -14.08 -50.56
N VAL A 165 -0.71 -15.33 -50.97
CA VAL A 165 0.15 -15.71 -52.09
C VAL A 165 -0.74 -16.22 -53.22
N ILE A 166 -0.67 -15.57 -54.38
CA ILE A 166 -1.60 -15.81 -55.49
C ILE A 166 -0.82 -16.28 -56.73
N ASN A 167 -1.30 -17.35 -57.36
CA ASN A 167 -0.94 -17.78 -58.71
C ASN A 167 -2.22 -17.80 -59.57
N SER A 168 -2.18 -18.40 -60.76
CA SER A 168 -3.26 -18.49 -61.75
C SER A 168 -4.40 -19.40 -61.33
N SER A 169 -4.13 -20.36 -60.44
CA SER A 169 -5.07 -21.42 -60.03
C SER A 169 -5.20 -21.58 -58.53
N ASP A 170 -4.25 -21.08 -57.75
CA ASP A 170 -4.14 -21.31 -56.32
C ASP A 170 -3.99 -19.98 -55.58
N ILE A 171 -4.58 -19.92 -54.39
CA ILE A 171 -4.38 -18.84 -53.43
C ILE A 171 -4.05 -19.45 -52.06
N ILE A 172 -2.98 -18.96 -51.43
CA ILE A 172 -2.53 -19.43 -50.12
C ILE A 172 -2.73 -18.31 -49.11
N LEU A 173 -3.58 -18.55 -48.12
CA LEU A 173 -3.79 -17.65 -47.00
C LEU A 173 -2.80 -18.01 -45.89
N ILE A 174 -2.03 -17.03 -45.44
CA ILE A 174 -0.97 -17.22 -44.46
C ILE A 174 -1.30 -16.35 -43.26
N GLU A 175 -1.45 -16.99 -42.11
CA GLU A 175 -1.52 -16.34 -40.80
C GLU A 175 -0.11 -16.31 -40.19
N ALA A 176 0.35 -15.15 -39.73
CA ALA A 176 1.69 -14.94 -39.18
C ALA A 176 1.62 -14.54 -37.70
N LYS A 177 2.28 -15.32 -36.83
CA LYS A 177 2.35 -15.04 -35.38
C LYS A 177 3.78 -15.12 -34.86
N SER A 178 4.11 -14.28 -33.87
CA SER A 178 5.37 -14.42 -33.13
C SER A 178 5.49 -15.79 -32.48
N LYS A 179 4.39 -16.30 -31.92
CA LYS A 179 4.22 -17.67 -31.45
C LYS A 179 2.88 -18.21 -31.91
N VAL A 180 2.88 -19.35 -32.60
CA VAL A 180 1.65 -20.00 -33.08
C VAL A 180 1.09 -20.90 -31.99
N SER A 181 -0.20 -20.77 -31.71
CA SER A 181 -0.99 -21.64 -30.82
C SER A 181 -1.96 -22.51 -31.61
N GLU A 182 -2.58 -23.49 -30.93
CA GLU A 182 -3.64 -24.30 -31.53
C GLU A 182 -4.89 -23.46 -31.86
N ASP A 183 -5.22 -22.48 -31.03
CA ASP A 183 -6.35 -21.57 -31.25
C ASP A 183 -6.13 -20.73 -32.51
N ASP A 184 -4.92 -20.22 -32.74
CA ASP A 184 -4.57 -19.50 -33.97
C ASP A 184 -4.81 -20.38 -35.22
N VAL A 185 -4.46 -21.67 -35.14
CA VAL A 185 -4.70 -22.63 -36.23
C VAL A 185 -6.20 -22.82 -36.45
N ASN A 186 -6.98 -22.95 -35.39
CA ASN A 186 -8.43 -23.14 -35.48
C ASN A 186 -9.13 -21.91 -36.05
N GLU A 187 -8.78 -20.71 -35.58
CA GLU A 187 -9.28 -19.45 -36.13
C GLU A 187 -8.94 -19.32 -37.63
N HIS A 188 -7.71 -19.65 -38.02
CA HIS A 188 -7.31 -19.58 -39.42
C HIS A 188 -8.09 -20.58 -40.30
N LEU A 189 -8.40 -21.77 -39.79
CA LEU A 189 -9.26 -22.73 -40.50
C LEU A 189 -10.67 -22.18 -40.72
N GLU A 190 -11.22 -21.43 -39.76
CA GLU A 190 -12.49 -20.73 -39.95
C GLU A 190 -12.36 -19.64 -41.02
N ARG A 191 -11.29 -18.85 -41.00
CA ARG A 191 -10.98 -17.82 -42.02
C ARG A 191 -10.96 -18.44 -43.42
N LEU A 192 -10.22 -19.54 -43.59
CA LEU A 192 -10.12 -20.31 -44.83
C LEU A 192 -11.49 -20.77 -45.34
N SER A 193 -12.32 -21.35 -44.46
CA SER A 193 -13.65 -21.88 -44.83
C SER A 193 -14.62 -20.81 -45.35
N LYS A 194 -14.45 -19.56 -44.91
CA LYS A 194 -15.33 -18.43 -45.28
C LYS A 194 -14.74 -17.62 -46.44
N PHE A 195 -13.48 -17.86 -46.83
CA PHE A 195 -12.74 -17.00 -47.76
C PHE A 195 -13.47 -16.76 -49.08
N LYS A 196 -13.90 -17.81 -49.78
CA LYS A 196 -14.56 -17.67 -51.09
C LYS A 196 -15.86 -16.86 -51.03
N ARG A 197 -16.59 -16.93 -49.92
CA ARG A 197 -17.80 -16.12 -49.69
C ARG A 197 -17.48 -14.63 -49.61
N PHE A 198 -16.35 -14.27 -49.00
CA PHE A 198 -15.88 -12.89 -48.88
C PHE A 198 -15.12 -12.41 -50.13
N PHE A 199 -14.48 -13.31 -50.89
CA PHE A 199 -13.76 -12.99 -52.11
C PHE A 199 -14.26 -13.80 -53.32
N PRO A 200 -15.48 -13.54 -53.84
CA PRO A 200 -16.07 -14.31 -54.95
C PRO A 200 -15.22 -14.32 -56.23
N ARG A 201 -14.38 -13.29 -56.45
CA ARG A 201 -13.45 -13.24 -57.60
C ARG A 201 -12.46 -14.41 -57.65
N TYR A 202 -12.25 -15.11 -56.53
CA TYR A 202 -11.37 -16.28 -56.43
C TYR A 202 -12.15 -17.60 -56.29
N GLU A 203 -13.43 -17.64 -56.67
CA GLU A 203 -14.28 -18.83 -56.52
C GLU A 203 -13.71 -20.07 -57.25
N SER A 204 -13.17 -19.87 -58.46
CA SER A 204 -12.53 -20.90 -59.28
C SER A 204 -11.12 -21.30 -58.80
N TYR A 205 -10.54 -20.57 -57.85
CA TYR A 205 -9.21 -20.83 -57.34
C TYR A 205 -9.27 -21.92 -56.27
N ARG A 206 -8.20 -22.70 -56.17
CA ARG A 206 -7.99 -23.59 -55.04
C ARG A 206 -7.43 -22.78 -53.87
N VAL A 207 -8.17 -22.72 -52.77
CA VAL A 207 -7.75 -22.03 -51.55
C VAL A 207 -6.95 -23.00 -50.69
N LEU A 208 -5.72 -22.63 -50.34
CA LEU A 208 -4.82 -23.35 -49.44
C LEU A 208 -4.52 -22.47 -48.23
N GLY A 209 -4.03 -23.08 -47.15
CA GLY A 209 -3.69 -22.38 -45.93
C GLY A 209 -2.27 -22.65 -45.46
N ALA A 210 -1.67 -21.66 -44.83
CA ALA A 210 -0.43 -21.78 -44.09
C ALA A 210 -0.52 -21.05 -42.75
N VAL A 211 0.24 -21.53 -41.78
CA VAL A 211 0.58 -20.78 -40.56
C VAL A 211 2.08 -20.54 -40.54
N ALA A 212 2.47 -19.34 -40.15
CA ALA A 212 3.85 -18.91 -40.07
C ALA A 212 4.17 -18.38 -38.67
N GLY A 213 5.33 -18.73 -38.13
CA GLY A 213 5.76 -18.10 -36.89
C GLY A 213 7.19 -18.37 -36.49
N MET A 214 7.70 -17.50 -35.62
CA MET A 214 9.06 -17.60 -35.10
C MET A 214 9.15 -18.75 -34.10
N VAL A 215 8.11 -18.94 -33.28
CA VAL A 215 8.00 -20.06 -32.35
C VAL A 215 6.77 -20.89 -32.68
N ILE A 216 6.97 -22.15 -33.05
CA ILE A 216 5.88 -23.10 -33.28
C ILE A 216 6.16 -24.36 -32.44
N PRO A 217 5.41 -24.57 -31.34
CA PRO A 217 5.48 -25.81 -30.57
C PRO A 217 5.27 -27.04 -31.46
N LEU A 218 5.97 -28.13 -31.17
CA LEU A 218 5.99 -29.32 -32.04
C LEU A 218 4.60 -29.98 -32.19
N ASP A 219 3.82 -29.98 -31.11
CA ASP A 219 2.43 -30.44 -31.07
C ASP A 219 1.52 -29.56 -31.95
N VAL A 220 1.66 -28.23 -31.86
CA VAL A 220 0.93 -27.27 -32.71
C VAL A 220 1.32 -27.42 -34.18
N SER A 221 2.61 -27.56 -34.47
CA SER A 221 3.13 -27.81 -35.83
C SER A 221 2.53 -29.10 -36.43
N ARG A 222 2.52 -30.20 -35.67
CA ARG A 222 1.89 -31.47 -36.08
C ARG A 222 0.38 -31.33 -36.25
N TYR A 223 -0.27 -30.53 -35.42
CA TYR A 223 -1.70 -30.26 -35.53
C TYR A 223 -2.02 -29.52 -36.83
N ALA A 224 -1.34 -28.40 -37.11
CA ALA A 224 -1.49 -27.65 -38.35
C ALA A 224 -1.20 -28.51 -39.59
N TYR A 225 -0.14 -29.32 -39.55
CA TYR A 225 0.18 -30.30 -40.58
C TYR A 225 -1.00 -31.26 -40.84
N ARG A 226 -1.58 -31.86 -39.80
CA ARG A 226 -2.72 -32.79 -39.94
C ARG A 226 -3.99 -32.12 -40.46
N LYS A 227 -4.15 -30.81 -40.21
CA LYS A 227 -5.26 -30.03 -40.75
C LYS A 227 -5.08 -29.64 -42.22
N GLY A 228 -3.93 -29.99 -42.81
CA GLY A 228 -3.63 -29.75 -44.21
C GLY A 228 -3.07 -28.35 -44.47
N LEU A 229 -2.49 -27.69 -43.45
CA LEU A 229 -1.85 -26.39 -43.56
C LEU A 229 -0.34 -26.54 -43.81
N PHE A 230 0.22 -25.66 -44.64
CA PHE A 230 1.65 -25.45 -44.64
C PHE A 230 2.07 -24.83 -43.29
N VAL A 231 3.23 -25.22 -42.80
CA VAL A 231 3.80 -24.74 -41.54
C VAL A 231 5.14 -24.10 -41.87
N ILE A 232 5.20 -22.77 -41.75
CA ILE A 232 6.40 -21.98 -42.01
C ILE A 232 7.03 -21.63 -40.65
N GLY A 233 8.22 -22.14 -40.38
CA GLY A 233 8.91 -21.90 -39.12
C GLY A 233 10.37 -21.54 -39.33
N GLN A 234 11.03 -21.15 -38.24
CA GLN A 234 12.45 -20.85 -38.26
C GLN A 234 13.29 -22.13 -38.27
N SER A 235 14.31 -22.16 -39.14
CA SER A 235 15.38 -23.16 -39.15
C SER A 235 16.73 -22.46 -39.32
N GLY A 236 17.49 -22.37 -38.23
CA GLY A 236 18.67 -21.49 -38.17
C GLY A 236 18.25 -20.03 -38.36
N ASP A 237 18.93 -19.33 -39.27
CA ASP A 237 18.66 -17.91 -39.55
C ASP A 237 17.58 -17.68 -40.62
N ASN A 238 16.98 -18.74 -41.17
CA ASN A 238 16.03 -18.66 -42.27
C ASN A 238 14.64 -19.20 -41.89
N LEU A 239 13.61 -18.68 -42.56
CA LEU A 239 12.29 -19.29 -42.58
C LEU A 239 12.25 -20.44 -43.59
N VAL A 240 11.63 -21.55 -43.22
CA VAL A 240 11.46 -22.75 -44.06
C VAL A 240 10.05 -23.33 -43.92
N ILE A 241 9.59 -24.07 -44.93
CA ILE A 241 8.39 -24.91 -44.80
C ILE A 241 8.79 -26.19 -44.08
N LEU A 242 8.27 -26.39 -42.87
CA LEU A 242 8.56 -27.53 -41.99
C LEU A 242 7.85 -28.82 -42.41
N ASN A 243 6.84 -28.75 -43.27
CA ASN A 243 6.18 -29.95 -43.81
C ASN A 243 7.19 -30.80 -44.59
N ASP A 244 7.05 -32.13 -44.56
CA ASP A 244 7.85 -33.01 -45.42
C ASP A 244 7.38 -32.99 -46.90
N ASP A 245 8.01 -33.80 -47.75
CA ASP A 245 7.65 -33.91 -49.18
C ASP A 245 6.39 -34.75 -49.45
N LYS A 246 5.95 -35.52 -48.45
CA LYS A 246 4.74 -36.35 -48.53
C LYS A 246 3.49 -35.54 -48.21
N PHE A 247 3.65 -34.39 -47.55
CA PHE A 247 2.57 -33.48 -47.25
C PHE A 247 1.72 -33.14 -48.48
N ARG A 248 0.40 -33.09 -48.26
CA ARG A 248 -0.59 -32.69 -49.26
C ARG A 248 -1.50 -31.63 -48.63
N PRO A 249 -1.50 -30.39 -49.16
CA PRO A 249 -2.31 -29.34 -48.58
C PRO A 249 -3.80 -29.59 -48.86
N ARG A 250 -4.63 -29.31 -47.86
CA ARG A 250 -6.09 -29.37 -48.02
C ARG A 250 -6.56 -28.17 -48.86
N GLY A 251 -7.61 -28.36 -49.64
CA GLY A 251 -8.31 -27.27 -50.32
C GLY A 251 -9.55 -26.83 -49.52
N TRP A 252 -9.84 -25.53 -49.52
CA TRP A 252 -11.04 -24.94 -48.93
C TRP A 252 -11.96 -24.28 -49.98
#